data_AF-A0AAD6NZJ1-F1
#
_entry.id   AF-A0AAD6NZJ1-F1
#
_cell.length_a   1.000
_cell.length_b   1.000
_cell.length_c   1.000
_cell.angle_alpha   90.00
_cell.angle_beta   90.00
_cell.angle_gamma   90.00
#
_symmetry.space_group_name_H-M   'P 1'
#
loop_
_entity.id
_entity.type
_entity.pdbx_description
1 polymer ?
#
loop_
_entity_poly.entity_id
_entity_poly.type
_entity_poly.pdbx_seq_one_letter_code
_entity_poly.pdbx_strand_id
1 'polypeptide(L)'
;MGSETPSMSSLASQICNHIASIFAKPTDPRPPPLDLMVTTLTSTAAQNGRVFLYGVASAGPGGFSTVDALCSLARSHGATVLLLTAQPETGSCVKHASVVCYVPAQTMADDKGDGDGDGDGDGEEEKSRALMPMGSVYEGALFVLFEMVVYRLGEALGQSPEAIRSRHTNLE
;
A
#
# COMPACT_ATOMS: atom_id res chain seq x y z
N MET A 1 20.63 0.74 33.46
CA MET A 1 19.25 0.20 33.43
C MET A 1 19.15 -0.61 32.16
N GLY A 2 19.01 -1.95 32.25
CA GLY A 2 18.93 -2.79 31.05
C GLY A 2 17.61 -2.53 30.34
N SER A 3 17.65 -2.12 29.07
CA SER A 3 16.47 -2.18 28.21
C SER A 3 16.07 -3.64 28.09
N GLU A 4 14.96 -4.06 28.69
CA GLU A 4 14.41 -5.38 28.39
C GLU A 4 14.12 -5.44 26.89
N THR A 5 14.79 -6.34 26.19
CA THR A 5 14.49 -6.62 24.79
C THR A 5 13.02 -7.01 24.71
N PRO A 6 12.20 -6.30 23.90
CA PRO A 6 10.79 -6.60 23.82
C PRO A 6 10.58 -8.03 23.34
N SER A 7 9.65 -8.75 23.99
CA SER A 7 9.33 -10.13 23.60
C SER A 7 8.81 -10.19 22.17
N MET A 8 8.97 -11.36 21.53
CA MET A 8 8.46 -11.59 20.16
C MET A 8 6.98 -11.25 20.02
N SER A 9 6.15 -11.62 21.00
CA SER A 9 4.71 -11.33 21.00
C SER A 9 4.40 -9.83 21.16
N SER A 10 5.19 -9.12 21.97
CA SER A 10 5.06 -7.67 22.13
C SER A 10 5.40 -6.94 20.84
N LEU A 11 6.51 -7.30 20.19
CA LEU A 11 6.92 -6.72 18.90
C LEU A 11 5.87 -6.96 17.81
N ALA A 12 5.38 -8.20 17.70
CA ALA A 12 4.34 -8.53 16.72
C ALA A 12 3.06 -7.70 16.95
N SER A 13 2.63 -7.56 18.21
CA SER A 13 1.46 -6.75 18.56
C SER A 13 1.65 -5.28 18.19
N GLN A 14 2.83 -4.72 18.44
CA GLN A 14 3.16 -3.34 18.07
C GLN A 14 3.14 -3.13 16.55
N ILE A 15 3.69 -4.08 15.78
CA ILE A 15 3.67 -4.04 14.30
C ILE A 15 2.23 -4.09 13.79
N CYS A 16 1.42 -5.03 14.27
CA CYS A 16 0.02 -5.16 13.86
C CYS A 16 -0.79 -3.91 14.20
N ASN A 17 -0.61 -3.35 15.40
CA ASN A 17 -1.28 -2.12 15.82
C ASN A 17 -0.84 -0.93 14.97
N HIS A 18 0.45 -0.84 14.62
CA HIS A 18 0.96 0.22 13.76
C HIS A 18 0.36 0.14 12.35
N ILE A 19 0.30 -1.05 11.74
CA ILE A 19 -0.36 -1.27 10.45
C ILE A 19 -1.86 -0.93 10.54
N ALA A 20 -2.55 -1.41 11.57
CA ALA A 20 -3.97 -1.12 11.78
C ALA A 20 -4.25 0.38 11.89
N SER A 21 -3.35 1.14 12.53
CA SER A 21 -3.49 2.59 12.69
C SER A 21 -3.55 3.35 11.36
N ILE A 22 -2.97 2.81 10.28
CA ILE A 22 -3.00 3.45 8.95
C ILE A 22 -4.43 3.63 8.46
N PHE A 23 -5.29 2.64 8.70
CA PHE A 23 -6.68 2.65 8.22
C PHE A 23 -7.61 3.56 9.02
N ALA A 24 -7.14 4.09 10.16
CA ALA A 24 -7.86 5.07 10.95
C ALA A 24 -7.54 6.52 10.54
N LYS A 25 -6.50 6.73 9.73
CA LYS A 25 -6.10 8.07 9.28
C LYS A 25 -7.07 8.60 8.22
N PRO A 26 -7.35 9.93 8.21
CA PRO A 26 -8.21 10.54 7.21
C PRO A 26 -7.59 10.45 5.81
N THR A 27 -8.43 10.27 4.80
CA THR A 27 -8.05 10.23 3.38
C THR A 27 -8.67 11.37 2.56
N ASP A 28 -9.41 12.27 3.21
CA ASP A 28 -10.07 13.44 2.60
C ASP A 28 -9.09 14.30 1.78
N PRO A 29 -9.47 14.79 0.58
CA PRO A 29 -10.81 14.71 -0.03
C PRO A 29 -11.11 13.39 -0.76
N ARG A 30 -10.23 12.39 -0.66
CA ARG A 30 -10.41 11.12 -1.35
C ARG A 30 -11.27 10.15 -0.55
N PRO A 31 -12.14 9.37 -1.21
CA PRO A 31 -12.86 8.31 -0.52
C PRO A 31 -11.91 7.22 0.01
N PRO A 32 -12.36 6.42 1.00
CA PRO A 32 -11.57 5.32 1.54
C PRO A 32 -11.07 4.37 0.44
N PRO A 33 -9.80 3.92 0.48
CA PRO A 33 -9.22 3.12 -0.57
C PRO A 33 -9.92 1.76 -0.74
N LEU A 34 -10.42 1.15 0.34
CA LEU A 34 -11.16 -0.11 0.30
C LEU A 34 -12.42 0.01 -0.57
N ASP A 35 -13.24 1.04 -0.33
CA ASP A 35 -14.49 1.24 -1.06
C ASP A 35 -14.22 1.57 -2.54
N LEU A 36 -13.24 2.44 -2.81
CA LEU A 36 -12.82 2.74 -4.19
C LEU A 36 -12.39 1.50 -4.95
N MET A 37 -11.58 0.63 -4.33
CA MET A 37 -11.10 -0.59 -4.97
C MET A 37 -12.23 -1.55 -5.23
N VAL A 38 -13.08 -1.82 -4.24
CA VAL A 38 -14.23 -2.73 -4.40
C VAL A 38 -15.17 -2.21 -5.50
N THR A 39 -15.57 -0.94 -5.44
CA THR A 39 -16.44 -0.35 -6.46
C THR A 39 -15.80 -0.39 -7.85
N THR A 40 -14.54 0.01 -7.99
CA THR A 40 -13.86 0.03 -9.30
C THR A 40 -13.72 -1.36 -9.89
N LEU A 41 -13.33 -2.35 -9.09
CA LEU A 41 -13.14 -3.73 -9.53
C LEU A 41 -14.48 -4.37 -9.90
N THR A 42 -15.52 -4.22 -9.07
CA THR A 42 -16.86 -4.74 -9.37
C THR A 42 -17.46 -4.09 -10.61
N SER A 43 -17.38 -2.76 -10.76
CA SER A 43 -17.90 -2.07 -11.94
C SER A 43 -17.14 -2.44 -13.21
N THR A 44 -15.81 -2.55 -13.14
CA THR A 44 -15.00 -2.95 -14.30
C THR A 44 -15.28 -4.39 -14.72
N ALA A 45 -15.45 -5.30 -13.75
CA ALA A 45 -15.82 -6.69 -14.01
C ALA A 45 -17.21 -6.79 -14.68
N ALA A 46 -18.19 -6.02 -14.22
CA ALA A 46 -19.53 -5.98 -14.81
C ALA A 46 -19.54 -5.50 -16.27
N GLN A 47 -18.55 -4.69 -16.66
CA GLN A 47 -18.39 -4.17 -18.02
C GLN A 47 -17.46 -5.03 -18.89
N ASN A 48 -17.00 -6.19 -18.38
CA ASN A 48 -15.99 -7.02 -19.03
C ASN A 48 -14.72 -6.23 -19.40
N GLY A 49 -14.40 -5.21 -18.60
CA GLY A 49 -13.25 -4.33 -18.78
C GLY A 49 -11.96 -4.92 -18.19
N ARG A 50 -10.87 -4.16 -18.30
CA ARG A 50 -9.57 -4.54 -17.75
C ARG A 50 -9.11 -3.52 -16.73
N VAL A 51 -8.67 -3.99 -15.57
CA VAL A 51 -8.00 -3.17 -14.56
C VAL A 51 -6.52 -3.47 -14.60
N PHE A 52 -5.71 -2.42 -14.76
CA PHE A 52 -4.30 -2.47 -14.43
C PHE A 52 -4.13 -1.88 -13.04
N LEU A 53 -3.83 -2.75 -12.09
CA LEU A 53 -3.60 -2.39 -10.70
C LEU A 53 -2.11 -2.17 -10.49
N TYR A 54 -1.75 -0.99 -9.99
CA TYR A 54 -0.38 -0.68 -9.65
C TYR A 54 -0.28 -0.05 -8.25
N GLY A 55 0.64 -0.55 -7.43
CA GLY A 55 0.70 -0.18 -6.01
C GLY A 55 1.66 -1.02 -5.16
N VAL A 56 2.07 -2.19 -5.65
CA VAL A 56 2.87 -3.16 -4.88
C VAL A 56 4.32 -2.67 -4.72
N ALA A 57 4.74 -2.47 -3.48
CA ALA A 57 6.09 -2.17 -2.97
C ALA A 57 6.78 -0.87 -3.46
N SER A 58 6.79 -0.55 -4.76
CA SER A 58 7.55 0.59 -5.28
C SER A 58 6.72 1.85 -5.56
N ALA A 59 5.43 1.89 -5.20
CA ALA A 59 4.55 3.02 -5.52
C ALA A 59 4.32 3.99 -4.36
N GLY A 60 4.86 3.68 -3.18
CA GLY A 60 4.68 4.50 -1.98
C GLY A 60 4.96 5.99 -2.25
N PRO A 61 6.13 6.33 -2.83
CA PRO A 61 6.47 7.70 -3.27
C PRO A 61 5.63 8.27 -4.43
N GLY A 62 4.80 7.46 -5.07
CA GLY A 62 3.87 7.91 -6.10
C GLY A 62 4.41 7.93 -7.53
N GLY A 63 5.66 7.51 -7.78
CA GLY A 63 6.09 7.17 -9.14
C GLY A 63 7.58 6.92 -9.36
N PHE A 64 7.87 6.12 -10.38
CA PHE A 64 9.19 5.81 -10.93
C PHE A 64 9.07 5.65 -12.45
N SER A 65 10.14 5.87 -13.22
CA SER A 65 10.09 5.88 -14.69
C SER A 65 9.47 4.62 -15.32
N THR A 66 9.81 3.43 -14.81
CA THR A 66 9.21 2.16 -15.26
C THR A 66 7.71 2.12 -15.03
N VAL A 67 7.26 2.66 -13.90
CA VAL A 67 5.86 2.65 -13.49
C VAL A 67 5.06 3.62 -14.35
N ASP A 68 5.57 4.82 -14.54
CA ASP A 68 4.96 5.81 -15.42
C ASP A 68 4.75 5.23 -16.82
N ALA A 69 5.76 4.52 -17.35
CA ALA A 69 5.67 3.85 -18.63
C ALA A 69 4.58 2.75 -18.65
N LEU A 70 4.50 1.90 -17.62
CA LEU A 70 3.49 0.84 -17.52
C LEU A 70 2.07 1.40 -17.38
N CYS A 71 1.87 2.39 -16.50
CA CYS A 71 0.58 3.05 -16.34
C CYS A 71 0.16 3.75 -17.64
N SER A 72 1.08 4.46 -18.30
CA SER A 72 0.83 5.09 -19.60
C SER A 72 0.44 4.07 -20.67
N LEU A 73 1.13 2.93 -20.74
CA LEU A 73 0.83 1.86 -21.70
C LEU A 73 -0.51 1.18 -21.41
N ALA A 74 -0.82 0.90 -20.15
CA ALA A 74 -2.11 0.35 -19.75
C ALA A 74 -3.25 1.31 -20.14
N ARG A 75 -3.06 2.62 -19.91
CA ARG A 75 -4.00 3.65 -20.33
C ARG A 75 -4.20 3.73 -21.83
N SER A 76 -3.12 3.67 -22.61
CA SER A 76 -3.22 3.72 -24.07
C SER A 76 -3.99 2.54 -24.66
N HIS A 77 -4.13 1.44 -23.90
CA HIS A 77 -4.91 0.25 -24.28
C HIS A 77 -6.30 0.20 -23.63
N GLY A 78 -6.78 1.32 -23.07
CA GLY A 78 -8.12 1.44 -22.52
C GLY A 78 -8.33 0.76 -21.16
N ALA A 79 -7.25 0.37 -20.46
CA ALA A 79 -7.39 -0.18 -19.12
C ALA A 79 -7.74 0.92 -18.10
N THR A 80 -8.52 0.52 -17.09
CA THR A 80 -8.67 1.31 -15.87
C THR A 80 -7.40 1.16 -15.05
N VAL A 81 -6.66 2.25 -14.83
CA VAL A 81 -5.45 2.23 -14.00
C VAL A 81 -5.83 2.61 -12.57
N LEU A 82 -5.68 1.67 -11.65
CA LEU A 82 -5.88 1.92 -10.23
C LEU A 82 -4.50 2.07 -9.57
N LEU A 83 -4.21 3.27 -9.07
CA LEU A 83 -2.94 3.62 -8.42
C LEU A 83 -3.10 3.62 -6.91
N LEU A 84 -2.37 2.76 -6.19
CA LEU A 84 -2.21 2.88 -4.74
C LEU A 84 -0.93 3.66 -4.43
N THR A 85 -1.03 4.68 -3.59
CA THR A 85 0.12 5.52 -3.21
C THR A 85 -0.09 6.21 -1.87
N ALA A 86 1.01 6.54 -1.19
CA ALA A 86 1.01 7.43 -0.03
C ALA A 86 1.28 8.90 -0.39
N GLN A 87 1.67 9.18 -1.64
CA GLN A 87 2.05 10.50 -2.11
C GLN A 87 1.20 10.92 -3.33
N PRO A 88 -0.14 11.02 -3.15
CA PRO A 88 -1.05 11.28 -4.28
C PRO A 88 -0.87 12.67 -4.92
N GLU A 89 -0.17 13.58 -4.25
CA GLU A 89 -0.08 14.99 -4.64
C GLU A 89 1.22 15.27 -5.41
N THR A 90 2.25 14.47 -5.15
CA THR A 90 3.61 14.64 -5.68
C THR A 90 4.02 13.49 -6.60
N GLY A 91 3.31 12.37 -6.56
CA GLY A 91 3.59 11.19 -7.37
C GLY A 91 3.39 11.40 -8.87
N SER A 92 4.42 11.12 -9.67
CA SER A 92 4.35 11.27 -11.13
C SER A 92 3.30 10.37 -11.80
N CYS A 93 3.01 9.19 -11.23
CA CYS A 93 2.09 8.21 -11.81
C CYS A 93 0.61 8.63 -11.68
N VAL A 94 0.32 9.61 -10.84
CA VAL A 94 -1.04 10.13 -10.62
C VAL A 94 -1.64 10.66 -11.93
N LYS A 95 -0.81 11.25 -12.81
CA LYS A 95 -1.25 11.73 -14.14
C LYS A 95 -1.73 10.62 -15.08
N HIS A 96 -1.38 9.36 -14.80
CA HIS A 96 -1.77 8.20 -15.59
C HIS A 96 -2.92 7.40 -14.94
N ALA A 97 -3.30 7.69 -13.70
CA ALA A 97 -4.31 6.94 -12.98
C ALA A 97 -5.73 7.22 -13.48
N SER A 98 -6.63 6.23 -13.41
CA SER A 98 -8.10 6.45 -13.40
C SER A 98 -8.56 6.84 -12.02
N VAL A 99 -8.05 6.11 -11.04
CA VAL A 99 -8.47 6.14 -9.66
C VAL A 99 -7.19 6.10 -8.84
N VAL A 100 -7.11 7.01 -7.87
CA VAL A 100 -6.01 7.09 -6.92
C VAL A 100 -6.53 6.66 -5.57
N CYS A 101 -6.05 5.51 -5.10
CA CYS A 101 -6.32 4.97 -3.77
C CYS A 101 -5.21 5.45 -2.84
N TYR A 102 -5.54 6.45 -2.01
CA TYR A 102 -4.60 7.01 -1.06
C TYR A 102 -4.46 6.11 0.17
N VAL A 103 -3.22 5.70 0.48
CA VAL A 103 -2.86 4.91 1.67
C VAL A 103 -1.90 5.74 2.52
N PRO A 104 -2.35 6.34 3.64
CA PRO A 104 -1.58 7.30 4.45
C PRO A 104 -0.53 6.63 5.35
N ALA A 105 0.27 5.74 4.77
CA ALA A 105 1.37 5.04 5.45
C ALA A 105 2.72 5.63 5.05
N GLN A 106 3.69 5.55 5.96
CA GLN A 106 5.06 5.99 5.71
C GLN A 106 5.70 5.16 4.59
N THR A 107 6.44 5.86 3.74
CA THR A 107 7.19 5.33 2.61
C THR A 107 8.63 5.79 2.67
N MET A 108 9.48 5.30 1.76
CA MET A 108 10.84 5.84 1.61
C MET A 108 10.89 7.33 1.28
N ALA A 109 9.82 7.92 0.70
CA ALA A 109 9.78 9.36 0.46
C ALA A 109 9.72 10.18 1.75
N ASP A 110 9.26 9.57 2.84
CA ASP A 110 9.17 10.15 4.17
C ASP A 110 10.47 9.94 4.96
N ASP A 111 11.38 9.07 4.46
CA ASP A 111 12.67 8.73 5.06
C ASP A 111 13.73 9.77 4.67
N LYS A 112 13.51 11.02 5.10
CA LYS A 112 14.52 12.08 5.02
C LYS A 112 15.48 11.88 6.18
N GLY A 113 16.54 11.11 5.92
CA GLY A 113 17.49 10.64 6.92
C GLY A 113 17.88 11.70 7.96
N ASP A 114 17.75 11.30 9.22
CA ASP A 114 18.69 11.72 10.24
C ASP A 114 20.05 11.06 9.89
N GLY A 115 20.91 11.80 9.18
CA GLY A 115 22.36 11.56 9.14
C GLY A 115 22.94 10.90 7.88
N ASP A 116 23.09 11.67 6.80
CA ASP A 116 24.40 11.67 6.11
C ASP A 116 25.38 12.42 7.03
N GLY A 117 25.80 11.74 8.09
CA GLY A 117 26.82 12.23 9.02
C GLY A 117 28.20 11.96 8.44
N ASP A 118 28.59 12.73 7.43
CA ASP A 118 30.00 12.95 7.19
C ASP A 118 30.57 13.68 8.43
N GLY A 119 31.36 12.95 9.22
CA GLY A 119 32.46 13.46 10.04
C GLY A 119 32.17 14.51 11.13
N ASP A 120 32.55 14.15 12.36
CA ASP A 120 32.79 15.02 13.52
C ASP A 120 31.58 15.74 14.14
N GLY A 121 31.18 15.27 15.33
CA GLY A 121 30.29 16.03 16.21
C GLY A 121 29.84 15.24 17.42
N ASP A 122 30.56 15.41 18.53
CA ASP A 122 30.21 14.88 19.85
C ASP A 122 28.76 15.18 20.25
N GLY A 123 27.96 14.13 20.49
CA GLY A 123 26.59 14.26 21.00
C GLY A 123 25.67 13.13 20.55
N GLU A 124 25.96 11.89 20.92
CA GLU A 124 25.11 10.72 20.64
C GLU A 124 23.82 10.76 21.48
N GLU A 125 22.81 11.50 21.02
CA GLU A 125 21.43 11.11 21.30
C GLU A 125 21.11 9.93 20.38
N GLU A 126 21.17 8.70 20.91
CA GLU A 126 20.70 7.50 20.21
C GLU A 126 19.21 7.66 19.85
N LYS A 127 18.91 8.16 18.65
CA LYS A 127 17.56 8.11 18.10
C LYS A 127 17.15 6.64 18.00
N SER A 128 16.18 6.26 18.81
CA SER A 128 15.67 4.89 18.86
C SER A 128 15.23 4.43 17.46
N ARG A 129 15.78 3.29 17.02
CA ARG A 129 15.49 2.68 15.72
C ARG A 129 13.97 2.51 15.53
N ALA A 130 13.42 3.10 14.47
CA ALA A 130 12.01 2.94 14.12
C ALA A 130 11.64 1.45 13.96
N LEU A 131 10.50 1.05 14.52
CA LEU A 131 10.04 -0.35 14.50
C LEU A 131 9.79 -0.86 13.06
N MET A 132 9.32 0.03 12.18
CA MET A 132 9.01 -0.24 10.77
C MET A 132 9.56 0.91 9.90
N PRO A 133 10.86 0.89 9.56
CA PRO A 133 11.50 1.97 8.83
C PRO A 133 11.09 1.99 7.34
N MET A 134 11.50 3.05 6.62
CA MET A 134 11.32 3.17 5.17
C MET A 134 9.85 2.99 4.74
N GLY A 135 9.58 1.98 3.91
CA GLY A 135 8.25 1.65 3.40
C GLY A 135 7.60 0.44 4.02
N SER A 136 8.17 -0.15 5.09
CA SER A 136 7.64 -1.41 5.64
C SER A 136 6.21 -1.29 6.15
N VAL A 137 5.82 -0.13 6.69
CA VAL A 137 4.42 0.07 7.13
C VAL A 137 3.46 0.27 5.97
N TYR A 138 3.90 0.89 4.88
CA TYR A 138 3.13 0.96 3.65
C TYR A 138 2.92 -0.44 3.04
N GLU A 139 3.97 -1.26 2.95
CA GLU A 139 3.87 -2.64 2.47
C GLU A 139 2.95 -3.51 3.32
N GLY A 140 3.07 -3.43 4.65
CA GLY A 140 2.18 -4.13 5.58
C GLY A 140 0.72 -3.67 5.46
N ALA A 141 0.50 -2.36 5.30
CA ALA A 141 -0.84 -1.82 5.05
C ALA A 141 -1.41 -2.30 3.71
N LEU A 142 -0.60 -2.42 2.66
CA LEU A 142 -1.07 -2.99 1.39
C LEU A 142 -1.53 -4.43 1.54
N PHE A 143 -0.77 -5.27 2.25
CA PHE A 143 -1.18 -6.66 2.50
C PHE A 143 -2.56 -6.71 3.16
N VAL A 144 -2.74 -5.98 4.28
CA VAL A 144 -4.02 -5.98 5.00
C VAL A 144 -5.14 -5.38 4.15
N LEU A 145 -4.87 -4.32 3.38
CA LEU A 145 -5.84 -3.73 2.45
C LEU A 145 -6.30 -4.74 1.39
N PHE A 146 -5.38 -5.49 0.79
CA PHE A 146 -5.72 -6.50 -0.20
C PHE A 146 -6.56 -7.64 0.38
N GLU A 147 -6.26 -8.10 1.60
CA GLU A 147 -7.10 -9.09 2.29
C GLU A 147 -8.52 -8.56 2.53
N MET A 148 -8.65 -7.28 2.95
CA MET A 148 -9.96 -6.63 3.09
C MET A 148 -10.70 -6.51 1.74
N VAL A 149 -10.00 -6.19 0.66
CA VAL A 149 -10.56 -6.12 -0.70
C VAL A 149 -11.03 -7.49 -1.17
N VAL A 150 -10.24 -8.55 -0.99
CA VAL A 150 -10.61 -9.92 -1.37
C VAL A 150 -11.86 -10.35 -0.62
N TYR A 151 -11.92 -10.11 0.70
CA TYR A 151 -13.10 -10.40 1.51
C TYR A 151 -14.36 -9.70 0.97
N ARG A 152 -14.30 -8.37 0.78
CA ARG A 152 -15.44 -7.56 0.31
C ARG A 152 -15.83 -7.85 -1.14
N LEU A 153 -14.88 -8.18 -2.00
CA LEU A 153 -15.15 -8.61 -3.38
C LEU A 153 -15.86 -9.95 -3.42
N GLY A 154 -15.49 -10.89 -2.54
CA GLY A 154 -16.17 -12.17 -2.41
C GLY A 154 -17.67 -11.97 -2.14
N GLU A 155 -18.01 -11.10 -1.19
CA GLU A 155 -19.39 -10.71 -0.90
C GLU A 155 -20.07 -10.03 -2.10
N ALA A 156 -19.41 -9.01 -2.68
CA ALA A 156 -19.97 -8.22 -3.78
C ALA A 156 -20.22 -9.04 -5.06
N LEU A 157 -19.43 -10.09 -5.30
CA LEU A 157 -19.52 -10.97 -6.46
C LEU A 157 -20.25 -12.29 -6.16
N GLY A 158 -20.80 -12.46 -4.95
CA GLY A 158 -21.52 -13.67 -4.54
C GLY A 158 -20.66 -14.94 -4.60
N GLN A 159 -19.36 -14.83 -4.37
CA GLN A 159 -18.42 -15.96 -4.44
C GLN A 159 -18.38 -16.71 -3.11
N SER A 160 -18.56 -18.03 -3.15
CA SER A 160 -18.38 -18.86 -1.94
C SER A 160 -16.90 -19.10 -1.66
N PRO A 161 -16.52 -19.42 -0.41
CA PRO A 161 -15.17 -19.84 -0.07
C PRO A 161 -14.67 -21.03 -0.89
N GLU A 162 -15.56 -21.99 -1.19
CA GLU A 162 -15.24 -23.17 -2.00
C GLU A 162 -14.93 -22.80 -3.45
N ALA A 163 -15.68 -21.86 -4.02
CA ALA A 163 -15.43 -21.36 -5.38
C ALA A 163 -14.11 -20.57 -5.47
N ILE A 164 -13.72 -19.88 -4.40
CA ILE A 164 -12.39 -19.23 -4.32
C ILE A 164 -11.30 -20.31 -4.21
N ARG A 165 -11.49 -21.31 -3.33
CA ARG A 165 -10.55 -22.44 -3.16
C ARG A 165 -10.34 -23.24 -4.44
N SER A 166 -11.37 -23.43 -5.26
CA SER A 166 -11.23 -24.18 -6.52
C SER A 166 -10.36 -23.47 -7.57
N ARG A 167 -10.11 -22.17 -7.38
CA ARG A 167 -9.18 -21.36 -8.19
C ARG A 167 -7.78 -21.27 -7.57
N HIS A 168 -7.57 -21.86 -6.39
CA HIS A 168 -6.23 -22.07 -5.85
C HIS A 168 -5.45 -22.97 -6.81
N THR A 169 -4.18 -22.67 -7.01
CA THR A 169 -3.35 -23.32 -8.04
C THR A 169 -3.30 -24.83 -7.88
N ASN A 170 -3.30 -25.55 -9.01
CA ASN A 170 -3.05 -26.99 -9.13
C ASN A 170 -1.59 -27.30 -9.54
N LEU A 171 -0.69 -26.32 -9.40
CA LEU A 171 0.74 -26.40 -9.70
C LEU A 171 1.52 -26.30 -8.39
N GLU A 172 1.38 -27.31 -7.54
CA GLU A 172 2.28 -27.53 -6.39
C GLU A 172 3.48 -28.38 -6.80
#